data_AF-A0A9X1F4J8-F1
#
_entry.id   AF-A0A9X1F4J8-F1
#
_cell.length_a   1.000
_cell.length_b   1.000
_cell.length_c   1.000
_cell.angle_alpha   90.00
_cell.angle_beta   90.00
_cell.angle_gamma   90.00
#
_symmetry.space_group_name_H-M   'P 1'
#
loop_
_entity.id
_entity.type
_entity.pdbx_description
1 polymer ?
#
loop_
_entity_poly.entity_id
_entity_poly.type
_entity_poly.pdbx_seq_one_letter_code
_entity_poly.pdbx_strand_id
1 'polypeptide(L)'
;MRAFLIGFAALSLAACDSSNVPSPAERQAGAAPAIAPVDETLVSLRGDGLAAGAEAFYFAAGQNEVTTALSATLGAQTGGGPMLECGAGPMENASFPDGLTVNFKDGIFVGWFHNNGSDQIAVDGEFSIGAARSDVEALPGFALIEGSTLGEEFALGDRIGGLFEGDAVSTLYAGTQCFFR
;
A
#
# COMPACT_ATOMS: atom_id res chain seq x y z
N MET A 1 55.16 62.16 -44.82
CA MET A 1 55.84 61.06 -45.52
C MET A 1 55.45 59.77 -44.80
N ARG A 2 54.83 58.81 -45.49
CA ARG A 2 54.68 57.37 -45.14
C ARG A 2 53.87 57.05 -43.86
N ALA A 3 52.60 56.64 -43.92
CA ALA A 3 52.05 55.32 -44.31
C ALA A 3 52.50 54.14 -43.41
N PHE A 4 51.52 53.26 -43.10
CA PHE A 4 51.54 51.89 -42.53
C PHE A 4 50.88 51.76 -41.14
N LEU A 5 49.61 51.34 -41.03
CA LEU A 5 48.96 50.00 -41.19
C LEU A 5 48.77 49.25 -39.85
N ILE A 6 47.48 49.04 -39.53
CA ILE A 6 46.80 47.83 -39.02
C ILE A 6 47.21 47.23 -37.66
N GLY A 7 46.20 47.08 -36.81
CA GLY A 7 46.16 46.11 -35.71
C GLY A 7 44.77 46.02 -35.09
N PHE A 8 43.83 45.37 -35.77
CA PHE A 8 42.49 45.02 -35.25
C PHE A 8 42.65 43.90 -34.20
N ALA A 9 42.33 44.18 -32.93
CA ALA A 9 42.18 43.16 -31.90
C ALA A 9 40.69 43.01 -31.57
N ALA A 10 40.06 42.02 -32.19
CA ALA A 10 38.74 41.54 -31.82
C ALA A 10 38.86 40.72 -30.54
N LEU A 11 38.48 41.28 -29.39
CA LEU A 11 38.19 40.48 -28.20
C LEU A 11 36.77 39.94 -28.35
N SER A 12 36.69 38.67 -28.72
CA SER A 12 35.47 37.87 -28.73
C SER A 12 34.91 37.75 -27.32
N LEU A 13 33.67 38.20 -27.13
CA LEU A 13 32.83 37.85 -25.98
C LEU A 13 32.63 36.32 -25.98
N ALA A 14 33.19 35.63 -25.00
CA ALA A 14 32.81 34.25 -24.70
C ALA A 14 31.37 34.29 -24.16
N ALA A 15 30.44 33.84 -25.00
CA ALA A 15 29.03 33.72 -24.69
C ALA A 15 28.78 32.65 -23.62
N CYS A 16 27.74 32.89 -22.81
CA CYS A 16 27.21 32.01 -21.79
C CYS A 16 27.04 30.58 -22.31
N ASP A 17 27.71 29.62 -21.67
CA ASP A 17 27.40 28.20 -21.83
C ASP A 17 26.07 27.93 -21.11
N SER A 18 24.99 28.00 -21.88
CA SER A 18 23.65 27.69 -21.45
C SER A 18 23.57 26.20 -21.12
N SER A 19 23.47 25.90 -19.83
CA SER A 19 23.07 24.61 -19.28
C SER A 19 22.14 23.86 -20.23
N ASN A 20 22.59 22.68 -20.66
CA ASN A 20 21.82 21.71 -21.39
C ASN A 20 20.70 21.14 -20.49
N VAL A 21 19.65 21.95 -20.27
CA VAL A 21 18.43 21.55 -19.57
C VAL A 21 17.53 20.89 -20.61
N PRO A 22 17.23 19.59 -20.48
CA PRO A 22 16.39 18.89 -21.44
C PRO A 22 15.03 19.57 -21.56
N SER A 23 14.58 19.76 -22.79
CA SER A 23 13.26 20.28 -23.08
C SER A 23 12.18 19.39 -22.44
N PRO A 24 10.97 19.93 -22.14
CA PRO A 24 9.85 19.12 -21.69
C PRO A 24 9.56 17.91 -22.61
N ALA A 25 9.78 18.08 -23.92
CA ALA A 25 9.62 17.02 -24.91
C ALA A 25 10.69 15.92 -24.76
N GLU A 26 11.96 16.27 -24.48
CA GLU A 26 13.02 15.29 -24.22
C GLU A 26 12.82 14.56 -22.89
N ARG A 27 12.22 15.21 -21.88
CA ARG A 27 11.81 14.57 -20.62
C ARG A 27 10.66 13.58 -20.80
N GLN A 28 9.77 13.82 -21.76
CA GLN A 28 8.68 12.89 -22.10
C GLN A 28 9.12 11.79 -23.06
N ALA A 29 10.15 12.03 -23.89
CA ALA A 29 10.74 11.04 -24.78
C ALA A 29 11.71 10.08 -24.05
N GLY A 30 12.21 10.45 -22.87
CA GLY A 30 12.86 9.53 -21.93
C GLY A 30 11.82 8.59 -21.34
N ALA A 31 11.62 7.44 -21.99
CA ALA A 31 10.76 6.32 -21.62
C ALA A 31 10.06 6.50 -20.27
N ALA A 32 8.85 7.07 -20.28
CA ALA A 32 7.95 6.92 -19.16
C ALA A 32 7.89 5.41 -18.83
N PRO A 33 8.09 5.01 -17.56
CA PRO A 33 7.97 3.61 -17.20
C PRO A 33 6.62 3.12 -17.73
N ALA A 34 6.63 2.00 -18.47
CA ALA A 34 5.40 1.39 -18.93
C ALA A 34 4.51 1.17 -17.70
N ILE A 35 3.37 1.85 -17.65
CA ILE A 35 2.40 1.67 -16.59
C ILE A 35 1.89 0.25 -16.76
N ALA A 36 2.30 -0.65 -15.87
CA ALA A 36 1.77 -2.01 -15.86
C ALA A 36 0.24 -1.91 -15.70
N PRO A 37 -0.54 -2.71 -16.43
CA PRO A 37 -1.99 -2.74 -16.26
C PRO A 37 -2.32 -3.10 -14.81
N VAL A 38 -3.21 -2.32 -14.19
CA VAL A 38 -3.76 -2.63 -12.87
C VAL A 38 -4.78 -3.74 -13.03
N ASP A 39 -4.73 -4.75 -12.17
CA ASP A 39 -5.76 -5.76 -12.11
C ASP A 39 -6.92 -5.25 -11.23
N GLU A 40 -8.04 -4.94 -11.88
CA GLU A 40 -9.24 -4.38 -11.23
C GLU A 40 -9.95 -5.38 -10.30
N THR A 41 -9.54 -6.65 -10.33
CA THR A 41 -10.12 -7.73 -9.52
C THR A 41 -9.32 -8.05 -8.26
N LEU A 42 -8.20 -7.37 -8.04
CA LEU A 42 -7.33 -7.62 -6.90
C LEU A 42 -7.50 -6.57 -5.80
N VAL A 43 -7.36 -7.05 -4.56
CA VAL A 43 -7.18 -6.22 -3.37
C VAL A 43 -5.75 -6.41 -2.85
N SER A 44 -5.02 -5.29 -2.79
CA SER A 44 -3.68 -5.22 -2.21
C SER A 44 -3.78 -4.66 -0.80
N LEU A 45 -3.54 -5.48 0.22
CA LEU A 45 -3.53 -5.09 1.63
C LEU A 45 -2.18 -4.47 2.00
N ARG A 46 -2.19 -3.37 2.76
CA ARG A 46 -0.97 -2.61 3.08
C ARG A 46 -0.94 -2.20 4.54
N GLY A 47 0.25 -1.97 5.07
CA GLY A 47 0.42 -1.54 6.47
C GLY A 47 -0.23 -0.20 6.82
N ASP A 48 -0.53 0.65 5.83
CA ASP A 48 -1.19 1.96 5.99
C ASP A 48 -2.56 2.04 5.31
N GLY A 49 -3.12 0.92 4.83
CA GLY A 49 -4.39 0.92 4.13
C GLY A 49 -4.58 -0.26 3.20
N LEU A 50 -5.18 -0.02 2.04
CA LEU A 50 -5.36 -1.02 0.98
C LEU A 50 -5.50 -0.37 -0.39
N ALA A 51 -5.44 -1.17 -1.45
CA ALA A 51 -6.02 -0.82 -2.73
C ALA A 51 -7.02 -1.89 -3.18
N ALA A 52 -8.07 -1.45 -3.87
CA ALA A 52 -9.07 -2.28 -4.52
C ALA A 52 -9.11 -1.87 -6.00
N GLY A 53 -8.61 -2.74 -6.87
CA GLY A 53 -8.34 -2.40 -8.26
C GLY A 53 -7.42 -1.17 -8.38
N ALA A 54 -7.81 -0.20 -9.22
CA ALA A 54 -7.09 1.05 -9.41
C ALA A 54 -7.19 2.05 -8.24
N GLU A 55 -8.08 1.83 -7.26
CA GLU A 55 -8.32 2.76 -6.16
C GLU A 55 -7.48 2.41 -4.94
N ALA A 56 -6.69 3.37 -4.44
CA ALA A 56 -5.88 3.21 -3.23
C ALA A 56 -6.40 4.08 -2.10
N PHE A 57 -6.54 3.48 -0.92
CA PHE A 57 -7.05 4.10 0.29
C PHE A 57 -6.05 3.94 1.42
N TYR A 58 -5.57 5.07 1.94
CA TYR A 58 -4.87 5.08 3.22
C TYR A 58 -5.88 5.02 4.37
N PHE A 59 -5.42 4.63 5.55
CA PHE A 59 -6.16 4.91 6.78
C PHE A 59 -6.51 6.40 6.85
N ALA A 60 -7.65 6.71 7.47
CA ALA A 60 -8.38 7.97 7.40
C ALA A 60 -9.18 8.24 6.11
N ALA A 61 -9.18 7.34 5.13
CA ALA A 61 -10.13 7.40 4.01
C ALA A 61 -11.58 7.24 4.50
N GLY A 62 -12.55 7.76 3.74
CA GLY A 62 -13.97 7.68 4.10
C GLY A 62 -14.54 6.27 3.93
N GLN A 63 -15.45 5.90 4.82
CA GLN A 63 -16.07 4.57 4.83
C GLN A 63 -16.84 4.25 3.55
N ASN A 64 -17.56 5.22 2.99
CA ASN A 64 -18.38 4.99 1.80
C ASN A 64 -17.52 4.71 0.56
N GLU A 65 -16.42 5.43 0.41
CA GLU A 65 -15.48 5.25 -0.69
C GLU A 65 -14.82 3.87 -0.62
N VAL A 66 -14.30 3.49 0.54
CA VAL A 66 -13.64 2.18 0.75
C VAL A 66 -14.61 1.03 0.51
N THR A 67 -15.82 1.09 1.09
CA THR A 67 -16.80 0.01 0.96
C THR A 67 -17.37 -0.10 -0.46
N THR A 68 -17.49 1.01 -1.18
CA THR A 68 -17.92 1.02 -2.59
C THR A 68 -16.87 0.37 -3.48
N ALA A 69 -15.60 0.74 -3.34
CA ALA A 69 -14.52 0.17 -4.13
C ALA A 69 -14.35 -1.34 -3.85
N LEU A 70 -14.34 -1.74 -2.58
CA LEU A 70 -14.29 -3.16 -2.21
C LEU A 70 -15.50 -3.94 -2.75
N SER A 71 -16.69 -3.35 -2.75
CA SER A 71 -17.88 -3.98 -3.33
C SER A 71 -17.77 -4.19 -4.84
N ALA A 72 -17.12 -3.26 -5.54
CA ALA A 72 -16.88 -3.36 -6.98
C ALA A 72 -15.82 -4.44 -7.32
N THR A 73 -14.80 -4.58 -6.48
CA THR A 73 -13.69 -5.55 -6.69
C THR A 73 -14.05 -6.96 -6.21
N LEU A 74 -14.53 -7.12 -4.98
CA LEU A 74 -14.75 -8.42 -4.33
C LEU A 74 -16.21 -8.88 -4.37
N GLY A 75 -17.14 -7.99 -4.66
CA GLY A 75 -18.58 -8.21 -4.53
C GLY A 75 -19.17 -7.64 -3.24
N ALA A 76 -20.50 -7.67 -3.14
CA ALA A 76 -21.24 -6.99 -2.08
C ALA A 76 -20.81 -7.41 -0.66
N GLN A 77 -20.89 -6.46 0.28
CA GLN A 77 -20.69 -6.68 1.71
C GLN A 77 -21.51 -7.89 2.20
N THR A 78 -20.85 -8.81 2.91
CA THR A 78 -21.42 -10.07 3.41
C THR A 78 -21.88 -9.97 4.86
N GLY A 79 -21.43 -8.96 5.58
CA GLY A 79 -21.80 -8.73 6.97
C GLY A 79 -21.11 -7.50 7.56
N GLY A 80 -21.29 -7.32 8.87
CA GLY A 80 -20.67 -6.23 9.63
C GLY A 80 -21.65 -5.53 10.54
N GLY A 81 -21.15 -4.56 11.30
CA GLY A 81 -21.94 -3.80 12.25
C GLY A 81 -21.12 -3.10 13.32
N PRO A 82 -21.79 -2.53 14.33
CA PRO A 82 -21.11 -1.84 15.41
C PRO A 82 -20.37 -2.81 16.34
N MET A 83 -19.18 -2.40 16.74
CA MET A 83 -18.34 -3.05 17.74
C MET A 83 -18.16 -2.08 18.92
N LEU A 84 -19.01 -2.23 19.93
CA LEU A 84 -19.14 -1.22 21.00
C LEU A 84 -18.09 -1.35 22.12
N GLU A 85 -17.48 -2.51 22.26
CA GLU A 85 -16.60 -2.86 23.39
C GLU A 85 -15.13 -3.03 22.99
N CYS A 86 -14.69 -2.31 21.94
CA CYS A 86 -13.29 -2.34 21.54
C CYS A 86 -12.43 -1.47 22.46
N GLY A 87 -11.19 -1.90 22.71
CA GLY A 87 -10.22 -1.13 23.52
C GLY A 87 -9.90 0.26 22.94
N ALA A 88 -10.05 0.43 21.63
CA ALA A 88 -9.91 1.71 20.94
C ALA A 88 -11.17 2.62 21.02
N GLY A 89 -12.22 2.18 21.72
CA GLY A 89 -13.56 2.80 21.75
C GLY A 89 -14.51 2.19 20.72
N PRO A 90 -15.78 2.62 20.66
CA PRO A 90 -16.76 2.12 19.70
C PRO A 90 -16.29 2.28 18.24
N MET A 91 -16.51 1.25 17.44
CA MET A 91 -16.13 1.18 16.03
C MET A 91 -17.23 0.50 15.21
N GLU A 92 -17.07 0.46 13.91
CA GLU A 92 -17.89 -0.29 12.97
C GLU A 92 -17.00 -1.19 12.12
N ASN A 93 -17.55 -2.28 11.58
CA ASN A 93 -16.86 -3.07 10.57
C ASN A 93 -17.76 -3.38 9.37
N ALA A 94 -17.11 -3.72 8.26
CA ALA A 94 -17.75 -4.28 7.09
C ALA A 94 -16.95 -5.50 6.62
N SER A 95 -17.63 -6.63 6.44
CA SER A 95 -17.05 -7.87 5.94
C SER A 95 -17.41 -8.07 4.48
N PHE A 96 -16.47 -8.61 3.71
CA PHE A 96 -16.56 -8.86 2.29
C PHE A 96 -16.37 -10.36 2.01
N PRO A 97 -16.60 -10.82 0.77
CA PRO A 97 -16.20 -12.16 0.36
C PRO A 97 -14.73 -12.43 0.66
N ASP A 98 -14.37 -13.71 0.69
CA ASP A 98 -12.99 -14.15 0.92
C ASP A 98 -12.37 -13.72 2.26
N GLY A 99 -13.22 -13.42 3.27
CA GLY A 99 -12.77 -13.23 4.65
C GLY A 99 -12.11 -11.89 4.95
N LEU A 100 -12.18 -10.92 4.03
CA LEU A 100 -11.73 -9.55 4.32
C LEU A 100 -12.75 -8.83 5.18
N THR A 101 -12.29 -8.22 6.26
CA THR A 101 -13.05 -7.30 7.10
C THR A 101 -12.28 -5.99 7.24
N VAL A 102 -12.97 -4.87 7.05
CA VAL A 102 -12.42 -3.52 7.27
C VAL A 102 -13.09 -2.87 8.48
N ASN A 103 -12.28 -2.15 9.25
CA ASN A 103 -12.68 -1.48 10.48
C ASN A 103 -12.77 0.02 10.23
N PHE A 104 -13.83 0.62 10.75
CA PHE A 104 -14.09 2.05 10.70
C PHE A 104 -14.28 2.61 12.09
N LYS A 105 -13.87 3.86 12.28
CA LYS A 105 -14.15 4.63 13.49
C LYS A 105 -14.53 6.03 13.07
N ASP A 106 -15.63 6.57 13.60
CA ASP A 106 -16.10 7.91 13.25
C ASP A 106 -16.23 8.13 11.72
N GLY A 107 -16.63 7.09 10.98
CA GLY A 107 -16.81 7.11 9.52
C GLY A 107 -15.53 7.06 8.69
N ILE A 108 -14.37 6.86 9.31
CA ILE A 108 -13.09 6.73 8.61
C ILE A 108 -12.50 5.32 8.75
N PHE A 109 -11.82 4.87 7.69
CA PHE A 109 -11.12 3.59 7.61
C PHE A 109 -9.89 3.60 8.51
N VAL A 110 -9.81 2.64 9.45
CA VAL A 110 -8.75 2.62 10.48
C VAL A 110 -7.96 1.31 10.54
N GLY A 111 -8.41 0.27 9.84
CA GLY A 111 -7.71 -1.01 9.85
C GLY A 111 -8.41 -2.06 9.02
N TRP A 112 -7.72 -3.15 8.72
CA TRP A 112 -8.25 -4.31 8.03
C TRP A 112 -7.79 -5.59 8.70
N PHE A 113 -8.54 -6.66 8.46
CA PHE A 113 -8.34 -8.01 8.98
C PHE A 113 -8.72 -9.00 7.89
N HIS A 114 -7.90 -10.03 7.69
CA HIS A 114 -8.09 -11.04 6.66
C HIS A 114 -7.75 -12.42 7.21
N ASN A 115 -8.62 -13.41 7.04
CA ASN A 115 -8.49 -14.72 7.67
C ASN A 115 -8.97 -15.89 6.81
N ASN A 116 -9.15 -15.69 5.51
CA ASN A 116 -9.50 -16.76 4.59
C ASN A 116 -8.63 -16.67 3.33
N GLY A 117 -8.28 -17.82 2.76
CA GLY A 117 -7.47 -17.86 1.54
C GLY A 117 -8.24 -17.31 0.33
N SER A 118 -7.58 -16.53 -0.51
CA SER A 118 -8.11 -16.08 -1.79
C SER A 118 -6.99 -15.71 -2.75
N ASP A 119 -7.23 -15.96 -4.04
CA ASP A 119 -6.36 -15.53 -5.13
C ASP A 119 -6.53 -14.02 -5.43
N GLN A 120 -7.56 -13.38 -4.88
CA GLN A 120 -7.88 -11.96 -5.11
C GLN A 120 -7.25 -11.02 -4.07
N ILE A 121 -6.81 -11.54 -2.92
CA ILE A 121 -6.43 -10.70 -1.77
C ILE A 121 -5.02 -11.07 -1.30
N ALA A 122 -4.09 -10.12 -1.41
CA ALA A 122 -2.71 -10.31 -1.00
C ALA A 122 -2.12 -9.05 -0.35
N VAL A 123 -1.20 -9.23 0.60
CA VAL A 123 -0.40 -8.16 1.17
C VAL A 123 0.63 -7.70 0.16
N ASP A 124 0.65 -6.39 -0.11
CA ASP A 124 1.48 -5.74 -1.11
C ASP A 124 1.41 -6.39 -2.51
N GLY A 125 0.38 -7.22 -2.76
CA GLY A 125 0.22 -8.01 -3.98
C GLY A 125 1.12 -9.26 -4.06
N GLU A 126 1.83 -9.63 -2.99
CA GLU A 126 2.88 -10.66 -3.02
C GLU A 126 2.55 -11.94 -2.25
N PHE A 127 1.92 -11.84 -1.06
CA PHE A 127 1.61 -13.02 -0.25
C PHE A 127 0.23 -12.90 0.44
N SER A 128 -0.37 -14.03 0.78
CA SER A 128 -1.73 -14.09 1.32
C SER A 128 -1.86 -15.15 2.43
N ILE A 129 -3.10 -15.35 2.91
CA ILE A 129 -3.43 -16.44 3.82
C ILE A 129 -3.08 -17.78 3.18
N GLY A 130 -2.45 -18.66 3.96
CA GLY A 130 -1.92 -19.94 3.50
C GLY A 130 -0.45 -19.90 3.06
N ALA A 131 0.19 -18.71 3.01
CA ALA A 131 1.63 -18.61 2.77
C ALA A 131 2.42 -19.43 3.81
N ALA A 132 3.49 -20.09 3.36
CA ALA A 132 4.30 -20.92 4.24
C ALA A 132 5.00 -20.05 5.29
N ARG A 133 5.03 -20.54 6.53
CA ARG A 133 5.71 -19.87 7.64
C ARG A 133 7.15 -19.51 7.30
N SER A 134 7.88 -20.43 6.68
CA SER A 134 9.28 -20.23 6.28
C SER A 134 9.47 -19.05 5.32
N ASP A 135 8.47 -18.78 4.47
CA ASP A 135 8.55 -17.70 3.49
C ASP A 135 8.35 -16.35 4.18
N VAL A 136 7.42 -16.28 5.14
CA VAL A 136 7.17 -15.09 5.95
C VAL A 136 8.33 -14.80 6.92
N GLU A 137 8.90 -15.83 7.53
CA GLU A 137 10.07 -15.71 8.42
C GLU A 137 11.31 -15.13 7.69
N ALA A 138 11.37 -15.29 6.36
CA ALA A 138 12.43 -14.73 5.53
C ALA A 138 12.18 -13.27 5.11
N LEU A 139 11.00 -12.71 5.36
CA LEU A 139 10.66 -11.34 4.96
C LEU A 139 11.37 -10.28 5.82
N PRO A 140 11.74 -9.13 5.24
CA PRO A 140 12.28 -8.01 6.00
C PRO A 140 11.32 -7.54 7.10
N GLY A 141 11.87 -7.29 8.29
CA GLY A 141 11.08 -6.80 9.42
C GLY A 141 10.23 -7.86 10.11
N PHE A 142 10.38 -9.14 9.76
CA PHE A 142 9.76 -10.23 10.50
C PHE A 142 10.21 -10.26 11.97
N ALA A 143 9.24 -10.40 12.87
CA ALA A 143 9.46 -10.67 14.28
C ALA A 143 8.32 -11.49 14.87
N LEU A 144 8.63 -12.49 15.69
CA LEU A 144 7.62 -13.18 16.50
C LEU A 144 7.22 -12.31 17.70
N ILE A 145 5.92 -12.30 18.03
CA ILE A 145 5.39 -11.60 19.20
C ILE A 145 5.31 -12.60 20.35
N GLU A 146 6.34 -12.60 21.20
CA GLU A 146 6.39 -13.48 22.37
C GLU A 146 5.27 -13.17 23.37
N GLY A 147 4.66 -14.23 23.91
CA GLY A 147 3.59 -14.10 24.90
C GLY A 147 2.29 -13.54 24.34
N SER A 148 2.12 -13.54 23.02
CA SER A 148 0.84 -13.18 22.42
C SER A 148 -0.29 -14.04 22.98
N THR A 149 -1.39 -13.38 23.26
CA THR A 149 -2.60 -14.04 23.71
C THR A 149 -3.46 -14.51 22.53
N LEU A 150 -3.15 -14.08 21.30
CA LEU A 150 -3.93 -14.43 20.11
C LEU A 150 -3.45 -15.74 19.46
N GLY A 151 -2.27 -16.23 19.82
CA GLY A 151 -1.68 -17.46 19.29
C GLY A 151 -0.22 -17.25 18.89
N GLU A 152 0.23 -17.97 17.86
CA GLU A 152 1.56 -17.77 17.27
C GLU A 152 1.56 -16.53 16.37
N GLU A 153 1.66 -15.37 17.01
CA GLU A 153 1.58 -14.08 16.36
C GLU A 153 2.94 -13.58 15.88
N PHE A 154 2.94 -12.89 14.75
CA PHE A 154 4.11 -12.25 14.17
C PHE A 154 3.79 -10.83 13.70
N ALA A 155 4.85 -10.05 13.51
CA ALA A 155 4.83 -8.74 12.87
C ALA A 155 5.72 -8.73 11.64
N LEU A 156 5.36 -7.91 10.66
CA LEU A 156 6.18 -7.50 9.53
C LEU A 156 6.35 -5.98 9.60
N GLY A 157 7.54 -5.55 9.99
CA GLY A 157 7.83 -4.16 10.31
C GLY A 157 6.99 -3.68 11.50
N ASP A 158 6.48 -2.45 11.42
CA ASP A 158 5.74 -1.79 12.48
C ASP A 158 4.22 -1.71 12.22
N ARG A 159 3.75 -2.27 11.09
CA ARG A 159 2.41 -1.97 10.59
C ARG A 159 1.54 -3.18 10.25
N ILE A 160 2.15 -4.32 9.92
CA ILE A 160 1.40 -5.54 9.58
C ILE A 160 1.65 -6.57 10.67
N GLY A 161 0.57 -7.15 11.17
CA GLY A 161 0.61 -8.31 12.05
C GLY A 161 -0.08 -9.51 11.41
N GLY A 162 0.18 -10.68 11.96
CA GLY A 162 -0.46 -11.90 11.50
C GLY A 162 -0.32 -13.04 12.50
N LEU A 163 -1.00 -14.14 12.22
CA LEU A 163 -0.95 -15.35 13.01
C LEU A 163 -0.57 -16.54 12.13
N PHE A 164 0.16 -17.47 12.71
CA PHE A 164 0.36 -18.80 12.15
C PHE A 164 -0.64 -19.78 12.75
N GLU A 165 -1.07 -20.73 11.91
CA GLU A 165 -1.69 -21.98 12.35
C GLU A 165 -0.88 -23.14 11.75
N GLY A 166 -0.09 -23.81 12.60
CA GLY A 166 0.93 -24.75 12.13
C GLY A 166 2.02 -24.04 11.32
N ASP A 167 2.26 -24.51 10.10
CA ASP A 167 3.30 -24.00 9.20
C ASP A 167 2.77 -23.03 8.14
N ALA A 168 1.59 -22.44 8.33
CA ALA A 168 0.97 -21.52 7.39
C ALA A 168 0.38 -20.28 8.06
N VAL A 169 0.39 -19.15 7.34
CA VAL A 169 -0.30 -17.92 7.76
C VAL A 169 -1.80 -18.17 7.77
N SER A 170 -2.45 -17.96 8.92
CA SER A 170 -3.90 -18.12 9.07
C SER A 170 -4.66 -16.80 9.16
N THR A 171 -3.96 -15.72 9.52
CA THR A 171 -4.57 -14.39 9.67
C THR A 171 -3.55 -13.30 9.39
N LEU A 172 -4.01 -12.21 8.78
CA LEU A 172 -3.25 -10.99 8.52
C LEU A 172 -4.09 -9.78 8.93
N TYR A 173 -3.46 -8.75 9.47
CA TYR A 173 -4.14 -7.52 9.86
C TYR A 173 -3.20 -6.31 9.86
N ALA A 174 -3.77 -5.10 9.75
CA ALA A 174 -3.05 -3.85 9.96
C ALA A 174 -3.97 -2.74 10.47
N GLY A 175 -3.39 -1.76 11.17
CA GLY A 175 -4.15 -0.65 11.75
C GLY A 175 -4.91 -1.03 13.02
N THR A 176 -5.98 -0.32 13.32
CA THR A 176 -6.77 -0.51 14.54
C THR A 176 -7.62 -1.78 14.46
N GLN A 177 -7.40 -2.69 15.40
CA GLN A 177 -8.09 -3.98 15.50
C GLN A 177 -9.03 -4.05 16.69
N CYS A 178 -10.03 -4.93 16.58
CA CYS A 178 -10.92 -5.30 17.68
C CYS A 178 -11.05 -6.81 17.75
N PHE A 179 -10.11 -7.45 18.45
CA PHE A 179 -10.13 -8.90 18.67
C PHE A 179 -11.04 -9.22 19.86
N PHE A 180 -12.18 -9.84 19.59
CA PHE A 180 -13.06 -10.40 20.61
C PHE A 180 -12.52 -11.76 21.08
N ARG A 181 -12.77 -12.08 22.34
CA ARG A 181 -12.43 -13.35 22.97
C ARG A 181 -13.68 -14.00 23.51
#